data_AF-A0A8B6BGU4-F1
#
_entry.id   AF-A0A8B6BGU4-F1
#
_cell.length_a   1.000
_cell.length_b   1.000
_cell.length_c   1.000
_cell.angle_alpha   90.00
_cell.angle_beta   90.00
_cell.angle_gamma   90.00
#
_symmetry.space_group_name_H-M   'P 1'
#
loop_
_entity.id
_entity.type
_entity.pdbx_description
1 polymer ?
#
loop_
_entity_poly.entity_id
_entity_poly.type
_entity_poly.pdbx_seq_one_letter_code
_entity_poly.pdbx_strand_id
1 'polypeptide(L)'
;MICIFQGGLQELLSCLCEIMKSDVKGSALLVQISRGVANFSAFPQNTDKLLQHLPVIVYKFLKSPDNIVKMHGMRAVLHLLSKKPSNTVEELLRDGAGDLLTNISRLPGVIDAIQTSLLTQAPSRSRPSFR
;
A
#
# COMPACT_ATOMS: atom_id res chain seq x y z
N MET A 1 -22.45 -21.55 -8.14
CA MET A 1 -21.79 -21.53 -6.82
C MET A 1 -20.54 -20.62 -6.76
N ILE A 2 -20.34 -19.68 -7.71
CA ILE A 2 -19.21 -18.73 -7.69
C ILE A 2 -19.64 -17.35 -7.16
N CYS A 3 -20.89 -16.94 -7.41
CA CYS A 3 -21.41 -15.64 -6.98
C CYS A 3 -21.59 -15.49 -5.46
N ILE A 4 -21.88 -16.58 -4.73
CA ILE A 4 -22.12 -16.55 -3.27
C ILE A 4 -20.80 -16.25 -2.53
N PHE A 5 -19.67 -16.78 -2.99
CA PHE A 5 -18.36 -16.52 -2.41
C PHE A 5 -17.89 -15.08 -2.64
N GLN A 6 -18.24 -14.47 -3.79
CA GLN A 6 -17.90 -13.06 -4.05
C GLN A 6 -18.71 -12.10 -3.18
N GLY A 7 -19.99 -12.38 -2.92
CA GLY A 7 -20.83 -11.57 -2.03
C GLY A 7 -20.25 -11.49 -0.61
N GLY A 8 -19.97 -12.64 0.01
CA GLY A 8 -19.44 -12.68 1.38
C GLY A 8 -18.06 -12.02 1.53
N LEU A 9 -17.21 -12.09 0.50
CA LEU A 9 -15.91 -11.39 0.50
C LEU A 9 -16.06 -9.88 0.40
N GLN A 10 -17.04 -9.38 -0.38
CA GLN A 10 -17.32 -7.95 -0.48
C GLN A 10 -17.92 -7.38 0.81
N GLU A 11 -18.79 -8.16 1.47
CA GLU A 11 -19.33 -7.82 2.79
C GLU A 11 -18.22 -7.78 3.85
N LEU A 12 -17.31 -8.77 3.85
CA LEU A 12 -16.15 -8.74 4.73
C LEU A 12 -15.28 -7.51 4.49
N LEU A 13 -15.01 -7.16 3.23
CA LEU A 13 -14.28 -5.92 2.92
C LEU A 13 -15.04 -4.68 3.40
N SER A 14 -16.36 -4.60 3.23
CA SER A 14 -17.18 -3.51 3.81
C SER A 14 -16.98 -3.42 5.32
N CYS A 15 -17.11 -4.55 6.01
CA CYS A 15 -16.99 -4.63 7.46
C CYS A 15 -15.61 -4.16 7.93
N LEU A 16 -14.54 -4.61 7.26
CA LEU A 16 -13.18 -4.17 7.56
C LEU A 16 -13.02 -2.65 7.37
N CYS A 17 -13.55 -2.09 6.29
CA CYS A 17 -13.51 -0.65 6.04
C CYS A 17 -14.28 0.16 7.09
N GLU A 18 -15.43 -0.33 7.56
CA GLU A 18 -16.20 0.32 8.62
C GLU A 18 -15.50 0.23 9.98
N ILE A 19 -15.01 -0.95 10.37
CA ILE A 19 -14.26 -1.11 11.63
C ILE A 19 -13.01 -0.23 11.61
N MET A 20 -12.34 -0.10 10.46
CA MET A 20 -11.19 0.76 10.31
C MET A 20 -11.52 2.24 10.58
N LYS A 21 -12.74 2.72 10.35
CA LYS A 21 -13.11 4.10 10.70
C LYS A 21 -13.22 4.29 12.23
N SER A 22 -13.63 3.27 12.96
CA SER A 22 -13.80 3.29 14.42
C SER A 22 -12.49 3.38 15.22
N ASP A 23 -12.56 3.86 16.46
CA ASP A 23 -11.41 3.90 17.38
C ASP A 23 -11.07 2.49 17.88
N VAL A 24 -10.21 1.78 17.13
CA VAL A 24 -9.77 0.42 17.45
C VAL A 24 -8.67 0.48 18.51
N LYS A 25 -9.04 0.20 19.77
CA LYS A 25 -8.12 0.25 20.92
C LYS A 25 -7.17 -0.96 21.03
N GLY A 26 -7.42 -2.03 20.29
CA GLY A 26 -6.62 -3.27 20.35
C GLY A 26 -5.61 -3.40 19.22
N SER A 27 -4.31 -3.44 19.54
CA SER A 27 -3.24 -3.64 18.55
C SER A 27 -3.41 -4.94 17.76
N ALA A 28 -3.78 -6.04 18.43
CA ALA A 28 -4.02 -7.33 17.78
C ALA A 28 -5.14 -7.25 16.73
N LEU A 29 -6.23 -6.53 17.02
CA LEU A 29 -7.32 -6.35 16.08
C LEU A 29 -6.88 -5.47 14.90
N LEU A 30 -6.13 -4.39 15.16
CA LEU A 30 -5.59 -3.52 14.11
C LEU A 30 -4.65 -4.26 13.15
N VAL A 31 -3.85 -5.21 13.66
CA VAL A 31 -3.03 -6.11 12.84
C VAL A 31 -3.90 -6.97 11.92
N GLN A 32 -4.99 -7.56 12.42
CA GLN A 32 -5.88 -8.38 11.57
C GLN A 32 -6.60 -7.54 10.51
N ILE A 33 -7.07 -6.34 10.89
CA ILE A 33 -7.75 -5.44 9.95
C ILE A 33 -6.79 -5.00 8.85
N SER A 34 -5.60 -4.51 9.21
CA SER A 34 -4.60 -4.06 8.25
C SER A 34 -4.15 -5.19 7.33
N ARG A 35 -3.97 -6.41 7.86
CA ARG A 35 -3.69 -7.61 7.06
C ARG A 35 -4.81 -7.92 6.06
N GLY A 36 -6.07 -7.86 6.52
CA GLY A 36 -7.24 -8.06 5.67
C GLY A 36 -7.28 -7.05 4.52
N VAL A 37 -7.16 -5.76 4.84
CA VAL A 37 -7.12 -4.67 3.85
C VAL A 37 -5.97 -4.85 2.85
N ALA A 38 -4.77 -5.17 3.33
CA ALA A 38 -3.62 -5.44 2.47
C ALA A 38 -3.87 -6.61 1.51
N ASN A 39 -4.48 -7.69 1.99
CA ASN A 39 -4.81 -8.83 1.14
C ASN A 39 -5.90 -8.49 0.11
N PHE A 40 -6.95 -7.78 0.51
CA PHE A 40 -8.01 -7.35 -0.42
C PHE A 40 -7.50 -6.37 -1.48
N SER A 41 -6.54 -5.50 -1.13
CA SER A 41 -5.96 -4.53 -2.06
C SER A 41 -5.19 -5.17 -3.22
N ALA A 42 -4.73 -6.42 -3.08
CA ALA A 42 -4.07 -7.15 -4.15
C ALA A 42 -5.02 -7.36 -5.36
N PHE A 43 -6.33 -7.43 -5.11
CA PHE A 43 -7.32 -7.76 -6.13
C PHE A 43 -7.92 -6.50 -6.79
N PRO A 44 -7.86 -6.36 -8.14
CA PRO A 44 -8.28 -5.15 -8.85
C PRO A 44 -9.73 -4.71 -8.58
N GLN A 45 -10.67 -5.64 -8.43
CA GLN A 45 -12.08 -5.33 -8.19
C GLN A 45 -12.35 -4.58 -6.88
N ASN A 46 -11.40 -4.58 -5.94
CA ASN A 46 -11.54 -3.89 -4.65
C ASN A 46 -10.93 -2.48 -4.66
N THR A 47 -10.25 -2.09 -5.74
CA THR A 47 -9.40 -0.90 -5.78
C THR A 47 -10.20 0.37 -5.53
N ASP A 48 -11.30 0.58 -6.24
CA ASP A 48 -12.07 1.83 -6.15
C ASP A 48 -12.69 2.01 -4.76
N LYS A 49 -13.17 0.92 -4.15
CA LYS A 49 -13.67 0.93 -2.77
C LYS A 49 -12.56 1.26 -1.77
N LEU A 50 -11.39 0.63 -1.91
CA LEU A 50 -10.26 0.89 -1.00
C LEU A 50 -9.67 2.30 -1.18
N LEU A 51 -9.72 2.88 -2.37
CA LEU A 51 -9.34 4.27 -2.60
C LEU A 51 -10.21 5.26 -1.83
N GLN A 52 -11.52 4.99 -1.70
CA GLN A 52 -12.41 5.81 -0.86
C GLN A 52 -12.00 5.82 0.62
N HIS A 53 -11.21 4.84 1.04
CA HIS A 53 -10.70 4.71 2.40
C HIS A 53 -9.19 4.93 2.51
N LEU A 54 -8.51 5.33 1.43
CA LEU A 54 -7.08 5.58 1.42
C LEU A 54 -6.61 6.57 2.49
N PRO A 55 -7.31 7.71 2.76
CA PRO A 55 -6.91 8.61 3.84
C PRO A 55 -6.83 7.91 5.21
N VAL A 56 -7.78 7.01 5.49
CA VAL A 56 -7.83 6.25 6.75
C VAL A 56 -6.74 5.17 6.77
N ILE A 57 -6.48 4.51 5.63
CA ILE A 57 -5.39 3.54 5.49
C ILE A 57 -4.03 4.21 5.77
N VAL A 58 -3.81 5.40 5.22
CA VAL A 58 -2.60 6.19 5.50
C VAL A 58 -2.51 6.52 6.98
N TYR A 59 -3.54 7.14 7.53
CA TYR A 59 -3.53 7.62 8.91
C TYR A 59 -3.38 6.49 9.94
N LYS A 60 -4.15 5.41 9.81
CA LYS A 60 -4.18 4.33 10.81
C LYS A 60 -3.14 3.25 10.58
N PHE A 61 -2.77 2.97 9.33
CA PHE A 61 -1.85 1.88 9.04
C PHE A 61 -0.46 2.38 8.71
N LEU A 62 -0.31 3.20 7.67
CA LEU A 62 1.01 3.65 7.22
C LEU A 62 1.75 4.45 8.30
N LYS A 63 1.03 5.26 9.07
CA LYS A 63 1.58 6.08 10.16
C LYS A 63 1.50 5.39 11.53
N SER A 64 1.13 4.11 11.56
CA SER A 64 1.01 3.35 12.82
C SER A 64 2.35 3.26 13.54
N PRO A 65 2.38 3.35 14.90
CA PRO A 65 3.57 3.02 15.66
C PRO A 65 3.90 1.52 15.62
N ASP A 66 2.91 0.67 15.36
CA ASP A 66 3.10 -0.78 15.22
C ASP A 66 3.69 -1.11 13.84
N ASN A 67 4.87 -1.74 13.84
CA ASN A 67 5.59 -2.05 12.61
C ASN A 67 4.85 -3.06 11.72
N ILE A 68 4.14 -4.02 12.29
CA ILE A 68 3.40 -5.04 11.51
C ILE A 68 2.22 -4.37 10.79
N VAL A 69 1.47 -3.54 11.52
CA VAL A 69 0.37 -2.74 10.94
C VAL A 69 0.90 -1.86 9.80
N LYS A 70 2.04 -1.21 10.03
CA LYS A 70 2.71 -0.37 9.03
C LYS A 70 3.09 -1.13 7.77
N MET A 71 3.69 -2.32 7.90
CA MET A 71 4.03 -3.16 6.74
C MET A 71 2.79 -3.56 5.93
N HIS A 72 1.67 -3.87 6.60
CA HIS A 72 0.40 -4.13 5.92
C HIS A 72 -0.15 -2.86 5.25
N GLY A 73 -0.07 -1.70 5.90
CA GLY A 73 -0.42 -0.41 5.30
C GLY A 73 0.38 -0.11 4.02
N MET A 74 1.70 -0.30 4.06
CA MET A 74 2.57 -0.15 2.89
C MET A 74 2.18 -1.09 1.76
N ARG A 75 1.93 -2.38 2.06
CA ARG A 75 1.45 -3.34 1.06
C ARG A 75 0.14 -2.87 0.41
N ALA A 76 -0.81 -2.40 1.21
CA ALA A 76 -2.08 -1.90 0.70
C ALA A 76 -1.88 -0.70 -0.23
N VAL A 77 -1.13 0.31 0.22
CA VAL A 77 -0.84 1.52 -0.55
C VAL A 77 -0.10 1.20 -1.84
N LEU A 78 0.91 0.33 -1.82
CA LEU A 78 1.65 -0.06 -3.02
C LEU A 78 0.78 -0.81 -4.02
N HIS A 79 -0.13 -1.65 -3.55
CA HIS A 79 -1.12 -2.32 -4.41
C HIS A 79 -2.12 -1.34 -5.04
N LEU A 80 -2.49 -0.26 -4.34
CA LEU A 80 -3.34 0.79 -4.91
C LEU A 80 -2.56 1.66 -5.88
N LEU A 81 -1.33 2.03 -5.53
CA LEU A 81 -0.41 2.80 -6.38
C LEU A 81 -0.17 2.10 -7.72
N SER A 82 0.02 0.77 -7.71
CA SER A 82 0.25 0.00 -8.93
C SER A 82 -0.98 -0.07 -9.85
N LYS A 83 -2.19 0.21 -9.35
CA LYS A 83 -3.45 0.09 -10.11
C LYS A 83 -4.05 1.44 -10.48
N LYS A 84 -3.96 2.42 -9.59
CA LYS A 84 -4.52 3.77 -9.72
C LYS A 84 -3.49 4.79 -9.22
N PRO A 85 -2.39 4.99 -9.98
CA PRO A 85 -1.25 5.78 -9.52
C PRO A 85 -1.63 7.22 -9.23
N SER A 86 -2.36 7.90 -10.13
CA SER A 86 -2.71 9.32 -9.96
C SER A 86 -3.49 9.59 -8.67
N ASN A 87 -4.54 8.81 -8.41
CA ASN A 87 -5.36 8.96 -7.19
C ASN A 87 -4.55 8.66 -5.92
N THR A 88 -3.70 7.62 -5.98
CA THR A 88 -2.91 7.21 -4.81
C THR A 88 -1.81 8.23 -4.51
N VAL A 89 -1.14 8.76 -5.53
CA VAL A 89 -0.12 9.80 -5.39
C VAL A 89 -0.73 11.08 -4.85
N GLU A 90 -1.88 11.51 -5.36
CA GLU A 90 -2.55 12.72 -4.88
C GLU A 90 -2.83 12.64 -3.38
N GLU A 91 -3.34 11.51 -2.89
CA GLU A 91 -3.61 11.33 -1.48
C GLU A 91 -2.33 11.25 -0.64
N LEU A 92 -1.30 10.53 -1.11
CA LEU A 92 -0.01 10.47 -0.42
C LEU A 92 0.67 11.83 -0.32
N LEU A 93 0.57 12.66 -1.36
CA LEU A 93 1.13 14.02 -1.33
C LEU A 93 0.41 14.92 -0.32
N ARG A 94 -0.87 14.67 -0.04
CA ARG A 94 -1.62 15.38 1.03
C ARG A 94 -1.16 14.92 2.41
N ASP A 95 -1.08 13.60 2.62
CA ASP A 95 -0.54 13.02 3.85
C ASP A 95 0.03 11.62 3.57
N GLY A 96 1.24 11.34 4.06
CA GLY A 96 1.84 10.00 4.05
C GLY A 96 2.90 9.69 2.99
N ALA A 97 3.18 10.56 2.01
CA ALA A 97 4.27 10.33 1.03
C ALA A 97 5.63 10.19 1.71
N GLY A 98 5.93 11.07 2.67
CA GLY A 98 7.17 11.03 3.46
C GLY A 98 7.29 9.74 4.27
N ASP A 99 6.21 9.31 4.92
CA ASP A 99 6.15 8.03 5.64
C ASP A 99 6.40 6.85 4.71
N LEU A 100 5.72 6.81 3.56
CA LEU A 100 5.89 5.72 2.59
C LEU A 100 7.33 5.64 2.09
N LEU A 101 7.91 6.75 1.61
CA LEU A 101 9.26 6.79 1.06
C LEU A 101 10.32 6.47 2.13
N THR A 102 10.16 7.00 3.34
CA THR A 102 11.06 6.70 4.46
C THR A 102 11.04 5.21 4.78
N ASN A 103 9.86 4.59 4.86
CA ASN A 103 9.78 3.16 5.15
C ASN A 103 10.26 2.29 3.99
N ILE A 104 9.97 2.66 2.74
CA ILE A 104 10.48 1.98 1.53
C ILE A 104 12.02 1.99 1.52
N SER A 105 12.64 3.12 1.87
CA SER A 105 14.10 3.27 1.89
C SER A 105 14.81 2.34 2.90
N ARG A 106 14.08 1.86 3.90
CA ARG A 106 14.58 0.94 4.94
C ARG A 106 14.38 -0.53 4.58
N LEU A 107 13.65 -0.84 3.50
CA LEU A 107 13.44 -2.21 3.06
C LEU A 107 14.69 -2.72 2.32
N PRO A 108 15.25 -3.87 2.75
CA PRO A 108 16.43 -4.44 2.11
C PRO A 108 16.22 -4.67 0.60
N GLY A 109 17.19 -4.20 -0.21
CA GLY A 109 17.21 -4.40 -1.66
C GLY A 109 16.24 -3.55 -2.47
N VAL A 110 15.37 -2.74 -1.86
CA VAL A 110 14.39 -1.95 -2.62
C VAL A 110 15.04 -0.81 -3.38
N ILE A 111 15.97 -0.08 -2.77
CA ILE A 111 16.69 1.00 -3.46
C ILE A 111 17.51 0.46 -4.63
N ASP A 112 18.20 -0.66 -4.45
CA ASP A 112 18.97 -1.32 -5.51
C ASP A 112 18.05 -1.78 -6.67
N ALA A 113 16.87 -2.34 -6.35
CA ALA A 113 15.89 -2.74 -7.36
C ALA A 113 15.35 -1.54 -8.15
N ILE A 114 15.10 -0.40 -7.49
CA ILE A 114 14.71 0.85 -8.14
C ILE A 114 15.84 1.34 -9.05
N GLN A 115 17.08 1.43 -8.56
CA GLN A 115 18.24 1.87 -9.34
C GLN A 115 18.49 0.98 -10.56
N THR A 116 18.41 -0.34 -10.38
CA THR A 116 18.57 -1.32 -11.47
C THR A 116 17.49 -1.14 -12.54
N SER A 117 16.23 -0.92 -12.12
CA SER A 117 15.12 -0.66 -13.04
C SER A 117 15.33 0.66 -13.81
N LEU A 118 15.81 1.71 -13.14
CA LEU A 118 16.13 2.99 -13.78
C LEU A 118 17.27 2.86 -14.78
N LEU A 119 18.35 2.15 -14.45
CA LEU A 119 19.48 1.91 -15.36
C LEU A 119 19.09 1.09 -16.59
N THR A 120 18.08 0.22 -16.47
CA THR A 120 17.54 -0.51 -17.62
C THR A 120 16.85 0.44 -18.60
N GLN A 121 16.14 1.45 -18.09
CA GLN A 121 15.43 2.42 -18.92
C GLN A 121 16.33 3.57 -19.41
N ALA A 122 17.35 3.92 -18.64
CA ALA A 122 18.33 4.96 -18.95
C ALA A 122 19.76 4.47 -18.63
N PRO A 123 20.38 3.68 -19.53
CA PRO A 123 21.70 3.11 -19.28
C PRO A 123 22.77 4.18 -19.09
N SER A 124 23.65 3.97 -18.11
CA SER A 124 24.82 4.83 -17.95
C SER A 124 25.74 4.68 -19.16
N ARG A 125 26.00 5.79 -19.87
CA ARG A 125 27.01 5.82 -20.93
C ARG A 125 28.40 5.91 -20.31
N SER A 126 28.97 4.80 -19.88
CA SER A 126 30.40 4.71 -19.63
C SER A 126 31.13 4.45 -20.95
N ARG A 127 31.51 5.50 -21.69
CA ARG A 127 32.62 5.35 -22.65
C ARG A 127 33.92 5.53 -21.88
N PRO A 128 34.83 4.55 -21.83
CA PRO A 128 36.23 4.88 -21.70
C PRO A 128 36.63 5.59 -23.00
N SER A 129 36.91 6.89 -22.95
CA SER A 129 37.59 7.55 -24.05
C SER A 129 39.06 7.15 -24.00
N PHE A 130 39.41 6.04 -24.65
CA PHE A 130 40.80 5.82 -25.05
C PHE A 130 41.01 6.63 -26.32
N ARG A 131 41.69 7.77 -26.17
CA ARG A 131 42.52 8.36 -27.23
C ARG A 131 43.93 7.86 -27.03
#